data_AF-A0A0R1UAZ6-F1
#
_entry.id   AF-A0A0R1UAZ6-F1
#
_cell.length_a   1.000
_cell.length_b   1.000
_cell.length_c   1.000
_cell.angle_alpha   90.00
_cell.angle_beta   90.00
_cell.angle_gamma   90.00
#
_symmetry.space_group_name_H-M   'P 1'
#
loop_
_entity.id
_entity.type
_entity.pdbx_description
1 polymer ?
#
loop_
_entity_poly.entity_id
_entity_poly.type
_entity_poly.pdbx_seq_one_letter_code
_entity_poly.pdbx_strand_id
1 'polypeptide(L)'
;MAGNVNNKDKFITQIQAEIKSIKMNQERWLENMLYELKMQERFDAGEDSERNRTILKLITRAQQRGADHTAVIADLADFYDISKAEAQRYYDQAQLTNSH
;
A
#
# COMPACT_ATOMS: atom_id res chain seq x y z
N MET A 1 67.51 -0.12 5.06
CA MET A 1 66.35 -0.90 4.57
C MET A 1 65.08 -0.24 5.06
N ALA A 2 64.47 0.63 4.26
CA ALA A 2 63.25 1.35 4.61
C ALA A 2 62.37 1.40 3.36
N GLY A 3 61.29 0.62 3.32
CA GLY A 3 60.45 0.60 2.11
C GLY A 3 59.21 -0.29 2.15
N ASN A 4 59.09 -1.22 3.11
CA ASN A 4 58.03 -2.24 3.04
C ASN A 4 56.91 -2.09 4.08
N VAL A 5 57.01 -1.12 5.01
CA VAL A 5 56.08 -1.04 6.15
C VAL A 5 54.82 -0.22 5.83
N ASN A 6 54.87 0.71 4.86
CA ASN A 6 53.80 1.68 4.65
C ASN A 6 52.78 1.31 3.55
N ASN A 7 53.07 0.29 2.73
CA ASN A 7 52.18 -0.08 1.61
C ASN A 7 51.07 -1.06 2.04
N LYS A 8 51.33 -1.93 3.02
CA LYS A 8 50.31 -2.86 3.55
C LYS A 8 49.22 -2.11 4.31
N ASP A 9 49.61 -1.15 5.16
CA ASP A 9 48.66 -0.35 5.92
C ASP A 9 47.77 0.51 5.02
N LYS A 10 48.35 1.14 3.98
CA LYS A 10 47.59 1.87 2.96
C LYS A 10 46.58 0.98 2.23
N PHE A 11 46.98 -0.22 1.85
CA PHE A 11 46.08 -1.18 1.21
C PHE A 11 44.92 -1.58 2.14
N ILE A 12 45.22 -1.89 3.40
CA ILE A 12 44.19 -2.24 4.41
C ILE A 12 43.22 -1.07 4.61
N THR A 13 43.71 0.17 4.74
CA THR A 13 42.86 1.36 4.87
C THR A 13 41.98 1.57 3.64
N GLN A 14 42.52 1.36 2.44
CA GLN A 14 41.74 1.50 1.20
C GLN A 14 40.62 0.46 1.12
N ILE A 15 40.90 -0.81 1.42
CA ILE A 15 39.90 -1.88 1.45
C ILE A 15 38.81 -1.59 2.49
N GLN A 16 39.18 -1.08 3.68
CA GLN A 16 38.20 -0.68 4.69
C GLN A 16 37.30 0.47 4.23
N ALA A 17 37.86 1.45 3.52
CA ALA A 17 37.10 2.57 2.95
C ALA A 17 36.12 2.10 1.87
N GLU A 18 36.56 1.19 0.98
CA GLU A 18 35.71 0.58 -0.06
C GLU A 18 34.58 -0.24 0.55
N ILE A 19 34.86 -1.08 1.56
CA ILE A 19 33.84 -1.85 2.29
C ILE A 19 32.79 -0.91 2.91
N LYS A 20 33.24 0.19 3.53
CA LYS A 20 32.32 1.17 4.13
C LYS A 20 31.44 1.84 3.09
N SER A 21 32.01 2.23 1.96
CA SER A 21 31.26 2.85 0.85
C SER A 21 30.22 1.89 0.27
N ILE A 22 30.57 0.62 0.07
CA ILE A 22 29.64 -0.41 -0.43
C ILE A 22 28.48 -0.59 0.55
N LYS A 23 28.76 -0.72 1.86
CA LYS A 23 27.72 -0.87 2.88
C LYS A 23 26.79 0.32 2.93
N MET A 24 27.32 1.54 2.94
CA MET A 24 26.51 2.76 2.92
C MET A 24 25.63 2.84 1.66
N ASN A 25 26.13 2.40 0.51
CA ASN A 25 25.34 2.38 -0.71
C ASN A 25 24.23 1.32 -0.68
N GLN A 26 24.49 0.15 -0.08
CA GLN A 26 23.48 -0.89 0.14
C GLN A 26 22.39 -0.43 1.12
N GLU A 27 22.78 0.20 2.24
CA GLU A 27 21.85 0.79 3.21
C GLU A 27 20.94 1.83 2.54
N ARG A 28 21.53 2.74 1.76
CA ARG A 28 20.75 3.74 1.01
C ARG A 28 19.81 3.12 -0.02
N TRP A 29 20.23 2.04 -0.68
CA TRP A 29 19.35 1.32 -1.61
C TRP A 29 18.16 0.67 -0.89
N LEU A 30 18.39 0.06 0.27
CA LEU A 30 17.33 -0.52 1.09
C LEU A 30 16.35 0.54 1.62
N GLU A 31 16.86 1.68 2.08
CA GLU A 31 16.02 2.80 2.54
C GLU A 31 15.11 3.32 1.42
N ASN A 32 15.66 3.48 0.20
CA ASN A 32 14.88 3.90 -0.96
C ASN A 32 13.79 2.88 -1.31
N MET A 33 14.13 1.58 -1.33
CA MET A 33 13.15 0.52 -1.61
C MET A 33 12.03 0.49 -0.55
N LEU A 34 12.38 0.67 0.73
CA LEU A 34 11.38 0.73 1.80
C LEU A 34 10.48 1.96 1.67
N TYR A 35 11.02 3.10 1.24
CA TYR A 35 10.24 4.30 0.97
C TYR A 35 9.25 4.08 -0.17
N GLU A 36 9.70 3.50 -1.29
CA GLU A 36 8.84 3.19 -2.44
C GLU A 36 7.71 2.23 -2.05
N LEU A 37 8.01 1.16 -1.30
CA LEU A 37 7.00 0.24 -0.78
C LEU A 37 5.97 0.94 0.11
N LYS A 38 6.42 1.79 1.05
CA LYS A 38 5.50 2.55 1.91
C LYS A 38 4.64 3.55 1.13
N MET A 39 5.17 4.13 0.06
CA MET A 39 4.42 5.03 -0.81
C MET A 39 3.36 4.26 -1.61
N GLN A 40 3.70 3.07 -2.09
CA GLN A 40 2.76 2.18 -2.77
C GLN A 40 1.65 1.73 -1.82
N GLU A 41 1.97 1.24 -0.61
CA GLU A 41 0.97 0.86 0.40
C GLU A 41 0.00 2.01 0.72
N ARG A 42 0.49 3.25 0.81
CA ARG A 42 -0.35 4.43 1.03
C ARG A 42 -1.25 4.75 -0.15
N PHE A 43 -0.74 4.54 -1.36
CA PHE A 43 -1.51 4.74 -2.59
C PHE A 43 -2.63 3.70 -2.69
N ASP A 44 -2.31 2.42 -2.52
CA ASP A 44 -3.25 1.32 -2.55
C ASP A 44 -4.34 1.50 -1.47
N ALA A 45 -3.95 1.87 -0.24
CA ALA A 45 -4.90 2.17 0.83
C ALA A 45 -5.80 3.39 0.51
N GLY A 46 -5.28 4.37 -0.22
CA GLY A 46 -6.03 5.51 -0.71
C GLY A 46 -7.07 5.10 -1.77
N GLU A 47 -6.66 4.28 -2.74
CA GLU A 47 -7.52 3.76 -3.80
C GLU A 47 -8.67 2.90 -3.23
N ASP A 48 -8.36 2.01 -2.29
CA ASP A 48 -9.37 1.22 -1.57
C ASP A 48 -10.36 2.10 -0.79
N SER A 49 -9.86 3.18 -0.19
CA SER A 49 -10.70 4.14 0.53
C SER A 49 -11.65 4.91 -0.39
N GLU A 50 -11.19 5.31 -1.58
CA GLU A 50 -12.01 5.99 -2.57
C GLU A 50 -13.05 5.07 -3.21
N ARG A 51 -12.65 3.83 -3.52
CA ARG A 51 -13.56 2.78 -4.00
C ARG A 51 -14.66 2.52 -2.97
N ASN A 52 -14.29 2.33 -1.70
CA ASN A 52 -15.26 2.11 -0.62
C ASN A 52 -16.23 3.30 -0.51
N ARG A 53 -15.72 4.54 -0.48
CA ARG A 53 -16.57 5.73 -0.41
C ARG A 53 -17.55 5.84 -1.57
N THR A 54 -17.14 5.42 -2.77
CA THR A 54 -18.00 5.43 -3.97
C THR A 54 -19.10 4.39 -3.86
N ILE A 55 -18.76 3.17 -3.45
CA ILE A 55 -19.72 2.08 -3.22
C ILE A 55 -20.78 2.49 -2.19
N LEU A 56 -20.38 3.04 -1.04
CA LEU A 56 -21.31 3.48 -0.01
C LEU A 56 -22.28 4.57 -0.51
N LYS A 57 -21.79 5.54 -1.30
CA LYS A 57 -22.65 6.57 -1.92
C LYS A 57 -23.66 5.96 -2.89
N LEU A 58 -23.28 4.95 -3.66
CA LEU A 58 -24.19 4.26 -4.59
C LEU A 58 -25.29 3.51 -3.82
N ILE A 59 -24.93 2.82 -2.74
CA ILE A 59 -25.89 2.13 -1.87
C ILE A 59 -26.92 3.11 -1.31
N THR A 60 -26.46 4.21 -0.70
CA THR A 60 -27.37 5.22 -0.14
C THR A 60 -28.28 5.82 -1.21
N ARG A 61 -27.77 6.08 -2.43
CA ARG A 61 -28.60 6.58 -3.55
C ARG A 61 -29.61 5.56 -4.04
N ALA A 62 -29.24 4.28 -4.10
CA ALA A 62 -30.16 3.21 -4.49
C ALA A 62 -31.31 3.09 -3.47
N GLN A 63 -30.99 3.14 -2.18
CA GLN A 63 -31.99 3.12 -1.10
C GLN A 63 -32.92 4.35 -1.15
N GLN A 64 -32.39 5.55 -1.39
CA GLN A 64 -33.21 6.77 -1.56
C GLN A 64 -34.19 6.68 -2.73
N ARG A 65 -33.89 5.86 -3.74
CA ARG A 65 -34.78 5.59 -4.88
C ARG A 65 -35.75 4.44 -4.63
N GLY A 66 -35.74 3.85 -3.42
CA GLY A 66 -36.59 2.73 -3.05
C GLY A 66 -36.15 1.39 -3.62
N ALA A 67 -34.87 1.24 -3.98
CA ALA A 67 -34.35 -0.05 -4.42
C ALA A 67 -34.43 -1.09 -3.29
N ASP A 68 -34.88 -2.29 -3.63
CA ASP A 68 -34.94 -3.40 -2.68
C ASP A 68 -33.53 -3.85 -2.27
N HIS A 69 -33.38 -4.26 -1.02
CA HIS A 69 -32.12 -4.74 -0.46
C HIS A 69 -31.46 -5.84 -1.33
N THR A 70 -32.25 -6.82 -1.79
CA THR A 70 -31.72 -7.94 -2.58
C THR A 70 -31.27 -7.49 -3.97
N ALA A 71 -31.96 -6.50 -4.55
CA ALA A 71 -31.57 -5.89 -5.82
C ALA A 71 -30.27 -5.09 -5.66
N VAL A 72 -30.13 -4.30 -4.60
CA VAL A 72 -28.89 -3.53 -4.35
C VAL A 72 -27.67 -4.45 -4.22
N ILE A 73 -27.80 -5.58 -3.51
CA ILE A 73 -26.69 -6.54 -3.36
C ILE A 73 -26.37 -7.25 -4.67
N ALA A 74 -27.38 -7.67 -5.42
CA ALA A 74 -27.18 -8.33 -6.71
C ALA A 74 -26.50 -7.39 -7.70
N ASP A 75 -27.01 -6.17 -7.84
CA ASP A 75 -26.43 -5.14 -8.71
C ASP A 75 -24.98 -4.83 -8.28
N LEU A 76 -24.69 -4.70 -6.98
CA LEU A 76 -23.32 -4.47 -6.50
C LEU A 76 -22.36 -5.59 -6.83
N ALA A 77 -22.80 -6.84 -6.64
CA ALA A 77 -22.01 -8.01 -6.97
C ALA A 77 -21.67 -8.04 -8.47
N ASP A 78 -22.65 -7.75 -9.32
CA ASP A 78 -22.49 -7.78 -10.77
C ASP A 78 -21.67 -6.57 -11.30
N PHE A 79 -21.92 -5.35 -10.80
CA PHE A 79 -21.23 -4.15 -11.26
C PHE A 79 -19.75 -4.10 -10.88
N TYR A 80 -19.39 -4.62 -9.71
CA TYR A 80 -18.02 -4.59 -9.19
C TYR A 80 -17.28 -5.92 -9.31
N ASP A 81 -17.91 -6.93 -9.93
CA ASP A 81 -17.40 -8.30 -10.05
C ASP A 81 -16.92 -8.85 -8.69
N ILE A 82 -17.77 -8.67 -7.66
CA ILE A 82 -17.50 -9.11 -6.29
C ILE A 82 -18.49 -10.18 -5.85
N SER A 83 -18.12 -10.93 -4.81
CA SER A 83 -19.05 -11.90 -4.24
C SER A 83 -20.26 -11.21 -3.58
N LYS A 84 -21.42 -11.88 -3.58
CA LYS A 84 -22.61 -11.41 -2.85
C LYS A 84 -22.34 -11.17 -1.36
N ALA A 85 -21.45 -11.98 -0.76
CA ALA A 85 -21.05 -11.82 0.64
C ALA A 85 -20.26 -10.52 0.86
N GLU A 86 -19.44 -10.12 -0.10
CA GLU A 86 -18.70 -8.86 -0.05
C GLU A 86 -19.61 -7.66 -0.31
N ALA A 87 -20.53 -7.77 -1.28
CA ALA A 87 -21.58 -6.77 -1.51
C ALA A 87 -22.47 -6.55 -0.27
N GLN A 88 -22.83 -7.62 0.44
CA GLN A 88 -23.55 -7.55 1.72
C GLN A 88 -22.76 -6.74 2.76
N ARG A 89 -21.45 -6.95 2.90
CA ARG A 89 -20.62 -6.20 3.86
C ARG A 89 -20.63 -4.71 3.57
N TYR A 90 -20.54 -4.31 2.30
CA TYR A 90 -20.66 -2.91 1.91
C TYR A 90 -22.05 -2.33 2.25
N TYR A 91 -23.11 -3.12 2.06
CA TYR A 91 -24.47 -2.73 2.42
C TYR A 91 -24.62 -2.52 3.93
N ASP A 92 -24.14 -3.46 4.74
CA ASP A 92 -24.16 -3.38 6.20
C ASP A 92 -23.37 -2.17 6.70
N GLN A 93 -22.20 -1.92 6.10
CA GLN A 93 -21.38 -0.74 6.39
C GLN A 93 -22.15 0.56 6.08
N ALA A 94 -22.87 0.62 4.97
CA ALA A 94 -23.68 1.78 4.61
C ALA A 94 -24.79 2.05 5.65
N GLN A 95 -25.43 1.00 6.20
CA GLN A 95 -26.46 1.15 7.24
C GLN A 95 -25.89 1.72 8.54
N LEU A 96 -24.69 1.27 8.94
CA LEU A 96 -24.00 1.80 10.11
C LEU A 96 -23.66 3.29 9.96
N THR A 97 -23.24 3.72 8.76
CA THR A 97 -22.96 5.14 8.50
C THR A 97 -24.20 6.02 8.39
N ASN A 98 -25.34 5.47 7.98
CA ASN A 98 -26.60 6.24 7.83
C ASN A 98 -27.45 6.25 9.12
N SER A 99 -27.06 5.52 10.16
CA SER A 99 -27.79 5.44 11.45
C SER A 99 -27.43 6.56 12.46
N HIS A 100 -26.73 7.61 12.00
CA HIS A 100 -26.35 8.80 12.77
C HIS A 100 -26.92 10.06 12.14
#